data_AF-A0A957VE98-F1
#
_entry.id   AF-A0A957VE98-F1
#
_cell.length_a   1.000
_cell.length_b   1.000
_cell.length_c   1.000
_cell.angle_alpha   90.00
_cell.angle_beta   90.00
_cell.angle_gamma   90.00
#
_symmetry.space_group_name_H-M   'P 1'
#
loop_
_entity.id
_entity.type
_entity.pdbx_description
1 polymer ?
#
loop_
_entity_poly.entity_id
_entity_poly.type
_entity_poly.pdbx_seq_one_letter_code
_entity_poly.pdbx_strand_id
1 'polypeptide(L)'
;RNPVRKAACFYQINYCLTEVPEQTGYFHAQFRRRNPLPYKEEYVILDGVQGWGHYVGTSMGWSINNNGWWGEGEIKFYIDGDGEFPTICGTGTEDYFGGSYNFDRDGQYQEYTTPYLGMHQVLRPDGTYQSQHRHAMYRWHVVDPIVFQQDLRVTIQALGWRKEGRYYPGQHDICSVAYWYQTLPAAPFPTLPDRDYLEVV
;
A
#
# COMPACT_ATOMS: atom_id res chain seq x y z
N ARG A 1 9.93 -16.24 15.04
CA ARG A 1 11.40 -16.50 14.89
C ARG A 1 12.00 -16.66 16.29
N ASN A 2 12.83 -17.70 16.54
CA ASN A 2 13.48 -17.92 17.83
C ASN A 2 14.57 -16.83 18.06
N PRO A 3 14.47 -15.99 19.10
CA PRO A 3 15.38 -14.86 19.34
C PRO A 3 16.84 -15.29 19.65
N VAL A 4 17.08 -16.58 19.90
CA VAL A 4 18.41 -17.11 20.24
C VAL A 4 19.18 -17.61 18.99
N ARG A 5 18.51 -17.70 17.83
CA ARG A 5 19.15 -18.17 16.59
C ARG A 5 19.93 -17.02 15.94
N LYS A 6 21.26 -17.03 16.06
CA LYS A 6 22.14 -16.15 15.27
C LYS A 6 21.86 -16.39 13.78
N ALA A 7 21.30 -15.39 13.11
CA ALA A 7 21.16 -15.37 11.66
C ALA A 7 22.27 -14.51 11.06
N ALA A 8 22.91 -14.98 10.00
CA ALA A 8 23.80 -14.14 9.22
C ALA A 8 22.96 -13.13 8.41
N CYS A 9 23.33 -11.85 8.46
CA CYS A 9 22.75 -10.79 7.63
C CYS A 9 23.80 -10.36 6.62
N PHE A 10 23.47 -10.41 5.33
CA PHE A 10 24.33 -9.96 4.23
C PHE A 10 23.70 -8.72 3.61
N TYR A 11 24.46 -7.63 3.51
CA TYR A 11 23.99 -6.37 2.93
C TYR A 11 25.11 -5.66 2.17
N GLN A 12 24.72 -4.84 1.19
CA GLN A 12 25.61 -3.93 0.48
C GLN A 12 24.93 -2.56 0.42
N ILE A 13 25.67 -1.51 0.78
CA ILE A 13 25.22 -0.12 0.68
C ILE A 13 26.19 0.58 -0.26
N ASN A 14 25.70 0.91 -1.45
CA ASN A 14 26.44 1.72 -2.42
C ASN A 14 25.92 3.16 -2.34
N TYR A 15 26.81 4.13 -2.46
CA TYR A 15 26.47 5.55 -2.52
C TYR A 15 27.48 6.30 -3.40
N CYS A 16 27.09 7.49 -3.85
CA CYS A 16 28.00 8.43 -4.51
C CYS A 16 28.42 9.49 -3.49
N LEU A 17 29.73 9.66 -3.27
CA LEU A 17 30.24 10.76 -2.46
C LEU A 17 30.26 12.03 -3.32
N THR A 18 29.36 12.96 -3.01
CA THR A 18 29.19 14.21 -3.74
C THR A 18 28.65 15.30 -2.80
N GLU A 19 28.76 16.55 -3.22
CA GLU A 19 27.97 17.63 -2.62
C GLU A 19 26.48 17.37 -2.90
N VAL A 20 25.66 17.50 -1.86
CA VAL A 20 24.20 17.35 -1.93
C VAL A 20 23.59 18.75 -2.01
N PRO A 21 22.83 19.10 -3.06
CA PRO A 21 22.18 20.40 -3.15
C PRO A 21 21.29 20.68 -1.93
N GLU A 22 21.24 21.94 -1.48
CA GLU A 22 20.43 22.34 -0.31
C GLU A 22 18.94 21.99 -0.49
N GLN A 23 18.43 22.11 -1.71
CA GLN A 23 17.04 21.79 -2.07
C GLN A 23 16.87 20.35 -2.56
N THR A 24 17.41 19.37 -1.83
CA THR A 24 17.25 17.95 -2.15
C THR A 24 16.12 17.32 -1.34
N GLY A 25 15.29 16.52 -2.00
CA GLY A 25 14.35 15.64 -1.32
C GLY A 25 15.08 14.44 -0.70
N TYR A 26 14.71 14.08 0.52
CA TYR A 26 15.23 12.90 1.21
C TYR A 26 14.26 11.75 1.06
N PHE A 27 14.77 10.53 0.87
CA PHE A 27 13.97 9.33 0.73
C PHE A 27 13.33 8.94 2.07
N HIS A 28 12.03 8.63 2.03
CA HIS A 28 11.27 8.15 3.18
C HIS A 28 10.49 6.89 2.80
N ALA A 29 10.35 5.98 3.77
CA ALA A 29 9.55 4.78 3.65
C ALA A 29 8.79 4.52 4.95
N GLN A 30 7.47 4.40 4.91
CA GLN A 30 6.64 4.22 6.10
C GLN A 30 5.74 2.99 5.96
N PHE A 31 5.87 2.07 6.91
CA PHE A 31 5.02 0.89 7.03
C PHE A 31 3.73 1.21 7.80
N ARG A 32 2.60 0.68 7.31
CA ARG A 32 1.32 0.65 8.02
C ARG A 32 0.69 -0.74 7.88
N ARG A 33 -0.13 -1.11 8.88
CA ARG A 33 -1.02 -2.28 8.84
C ARG A 33 -2.29 -1.96 9.62
N ARG A 34 -3.41 -2.54 9.16
CA ARG A 34 -4.68 -2.61 9.88
C ARG A 34 -5.23 -4.02 9.73
N ASN A 35 -5.44 -4.69 10.86
CA ASN A 35 -5.97 -6.04 10.90
C ASN A 35 -7.01 -6.21 12.04
N PRO A 36 -8.30 -6.35 11.72
CA PRO A 36 -8.91 -5.98 10.44
C PRO A 36 -8.99 -4.45 10.29
N LEU A 37 -9.16 -3.97 9.06
CA LEU A 37 -9.65 -2.62 8.82
C LEU A 37 -11.04 -2.44 9.46
N PRO A 38 -11.29 -1.36 10.23
CA PRO A 38 -12.61 -1.10 10.79
C PRO A 38 -13.67 -0.90 9.71
N TYR A 39 -14.91 -1.23 10.04
CA TYR A 39 -16.02 -1.17 9.09
C TYR A 39 -16.25 0.26 8.56
N LYS A 40 -16.30 0.42 7.24
CA LYS A 40 -16.48 1.69 6.52
C LYS A 40 -15.36 2.73 6.73
N GLU A 41 -14.21 2.31 7.26
CA GLU A 41 -13.01 3.15 7.25
C GLU A 41 -12.21 2.92 5.96
N GLU A 42 -11.49 3.95 5.54
CA GLU A 42 -10.49 3.82 4.48
C GLU A 42 -9.16 3.38 5.09
N TYR A 43 -8.41 2.55 4.37
CA TYR A 43 -7.07 2.22 4.76
C TYR A 43 -6.14 3.40 4.43
N VAL A 44 -5.48 3.94 5.45
CA VAL A 44 -4.52 5.03 5.27
C VAL A 44 -3.16 4.45 4.89
N ILE A 45 -2.71 4.72 3.66
CA ILE A 45 -1.41 4.33 3.15
C ILE A 45 -0.32 5.27 3.70
N LEU A 46 -0.57 6.58 3.67
CA LEU A 46 0.34 7.63 4.12
C LEU A 46 -0.45 8.82 4.62
N ASP A 47 0.00 9.46 5.70
CA ASP A 47 -0.65 10.63 6.29
C ASP A 47 0.35 11.39 7.18
N GLY A 48 0.07 12.68 7.41
CA GLY A 48 0.91 13.57 8.22
C GLY A 48 2.19 14.04 7.51
N VAL A 49 2.30 13.87 6.20
CA VAL A 49 3.41 14.42 5.41
C VAL A 49 3.25 15.93 5.31
N GLN A 50 4.34 16.65 5.54
CA GLN A 50 4.40 18.11 5.44
C GLN A 50 5.66 18.53 4.69
N GLY A 51 5.56 19.65 3.98
CA GLY A 51 6.62 20.21 3.14
C GLY A 51 6.48 19.82 1.66
N TRP A 52 7.50 20.19 0.89
CA TRP A 52 7.54 19.93 -0.55
C TRP A 52 8.13 18.54 -0.82
N GLY A 53 7.55 17.82 -1.77
CA GLY A 53 8.01 16.49 -2.12
C GLY A 53 7.24 15.84 -3.24
N HIS A 54 7.48 14.54 -3.40
CA HIS A 54 6.74 13.72 -4.35
C HIS A 54 6.67 12.26 -3.89
N TYR A 55 5.49 11.67 -4.03
CA TYR A 55 5.22 10.27 -3.76
C TYR A 55 5.67 9.41 -4.95
N VAL A 56 6.48 8.38 -4.66
CA VAL A 56 7.11 7.54 -5.68
C VAL A 56 6.60 6.10 -5.70
N GLY A 57 5.71 5.72 -4.79
CA GLY A 57 5.02 4.44 -4.89
C GLY A 57 4.58 3.82 -3.58
N THR A 58 3.96 2.65 -3.72
CA THR A 58 3.54 1.80 -2.60
C THR A 58 3.75 0.33 -2.94
N SER A 59 4.16 -0.44 -1.94
CA SER A 59 3.96 -1.90 -1.92
C SER A 59 2.86 -2.22 -0.92
N MET A 60 1.97 -3.15 -1.26
CA MET A 60 0.77 -3.45 -0.50
C MET A 60 0.54 -4.94 -0.37
N GLY A 61 0.23 -5.39 0.84
CA GLY A 61 -0.29 -6.72 1.14
C GLY A 61 -1.78 -6.64 1.46
N TRP A 62 -2.57 -7.53 0.89
CA TRP A 62 -4.02 -7.56 1.08
C TRP A 62 -4.49 -8.99 1.33
N SER A 63 -4.88 -9.30 2.56
CA SER A 63 -5.50 -10.58 2.94
C SER A 63 -6.99 -10.39 3.06
N ILE A 64 -7.74 -11.08 2.21
CA ILE A 64 -9.20 -10.97 2.20
C ILE A 64 -9.80 -11.72 3.38
N ASN A 65 -10.92 -11.22 3.89
CA ASN A 65 -11.67 -11.80 5.02
C ASN A 65 -13.13 -12.05 4.60
N ASN A 66 -13.39 -12.11 3.30
CA ASN A 66 -14.69 -12.39 2.69
C ASN A 66 -14.52 -13.28 1.46
N ASN A 67 -15.61 -13.61 0.80
CA ASN A 67 -15.66 -14.50 -0.37
C ASN A 67 -16.20 -13.81 -1.64
N GLY A 68 -16.19 -12.47 -1.67
CA GLY A 68 -16.63 -11.67 -2.80
C GLY A 68 -15.47 -10.97 -3.48
N TRP A 69 -15.73 -10.36 -4.63
CA TRP A 69 -14.78 -9.41 -5.22
C TRP A 69 -14.52 -8.26 -4.23
N TRP A 70 -13.24 -7.87 -4.08
CA TRP A 70 -12.76 -6.99 -3.01
C TRP A 70 -12.05 -5.72 -3.50
N GLY A 71 -11.85 -5.59 -4.82
CA GLY A 71 -10.97 -4.58 -5.41
C GLY A 71 -11.66 -3.35 -5.99
N GLU A 72 -12.95 -3.09 -5.73
CA GLU A 72 -13.66 -1.90 -6.22
C GLU A 72 -13.21 -0.58 -5.56
N GLY A 73 -12.34 -0.66 -4.55
CA GLY A 73 -12.01 0.48 -3.72
C GLY A 73 -11.09 1.49 -4.40
N GLU A 74 -11.46 2.76 -4.34
CA GLU A 74 -10.69 3.86 -4.92
C GLU A 74 -9.44 4.16 -4.08
N ILE A 75 -8.29 4.37 -4.72
CA ILE A 75 -7.17 5.07 -4.11
C ILE A 75 -7.39 6.59 -4.22
N LYS A 76 -6.99 7.34 -3.19
CA LYS A 76 -7.20 8.79 -3.11
C LYS A 76 -5.93 9.48 -2.67
N PHE A 77 -5.57 10.55 -3.38
CA PHE A 77 -4.48 11.44 -3.00
C PHE A 77 -5.05 12.82 -2.70
N TYR A 78 -4.95 13.21 -1.43
CA TYR A 78 -5.25 14.52 -0.91
C TYR A 78 -3.96 15.32 -0.91
N ILE A 79 -3.92 16.39 -1.69
CA ILE A 79 -2.71 17.14 -1.99
C ILE A 79 -2.92 18.59 -1.57
N ASP A 80 -1.94 19.16 -0.86
CA ASP A 80 -1.84 20.60 -0.58
C ASP A 80 -3.10 21.23 0.04
N GLY A 81 -3.59 20.65 1.13
CA GLY A 81 -4.72 21.17 1.90
C GLY A 81 -6.09 20.64 1.50
N ASP A 82 -6.15 19.64 0.62
CA ASP A 82 -7.38 18.90 0.32
C ASP A 82 -8.05 18.37 1.59
N GLY A 83 -9.34 18.67 1.75
CA GLY A 83 -10.16 18.25 2.88
C GLY A 83 -11.03 17.04 2.56
N GLU A 84 -12.30 17.30 2.23
CA GLU A 84 -13.29 16.25 1.95
C GLU A 84 -13.02 15.52 0.62
N PHE A 85 -12.55 16.25 -0.40
CA PHE A 85 -12.38 15.74 -1.75
C PHE A 85 -10.89 15.66 -2.11
N PRO A 86 -10.41 14.52 -2.63
CA PRO A 86 -9.03 14.40 -3.09
C PRO A 86 -8.85 15.00 -4.48
N THR A 87 -7.68 15.56 -4.75
CA THR A 87 -7.26 16.01 -6.09
C THR A 87 -7.16 14.83 -7.07
N ILE A 88 -6.71 13.66 -6.62
CA ILE A 88 -6.65 12.44 -7.44
C ILE A 88 -7.52 11.36 -6.80
N CYS A 89 -8.48 10.86 -7.57
CA CYS A 89 -9.35 9.75 -7.20
C CYS A 89 -9.24 8.66 -8.27
N GLY A 90 -8.87 7.44 -7.86
CA GLY A 90 -8.86 6.26 -8.71
C GLY A 90 -10.25 5.67 -8.91
N THR A 91 -10.33 4.57 -9.65
CA THR A 91 -11.59 3.88 -10.01
C THR A 91 -11.74 2.50 -9.38
N GLY A 92 -10.63 1.91 -8.95
CA GLY A 92 -10.58 0.58 -8.36
C GLY A 92 -9.17 0.28 -7.86
N THR A 93 -9.08 -0.66 -6.92
CA THR A 93 -7.81 -1.13 -6.38
C THR A 93 -7.06 -1.93 -7.44
N GLU A 94 -7.78 -2.73 -8.22
CA GLU A 94 -7.20 -3.41 -9.38
C GLU A 94 -6.69 -2.44 -10.43
N ASP A 95 -7.48 -1.41 -10.72
CA ASP A 95 -7.12 -0.40 -11.70
C ASP A 95 -5.86 0.34 -11.27
N TYR A 96 -5.75 0.70 -9.99
CA TYR A 96 -4.55 1.35 -9.47
C TYR A 96 -3.30 0.49 -9.65
N PHE A 97 -3.40 -0.82 -9.44
CA PHE A 97 -2.25 -1.72 -9.59
C PHE A 97 -2.00 -2.20 -11.02
N GLY A 98 -2.82 -1.79 -12.00
CA GLY A 98 -2.67 -2.16 -13.41
C GLY A 98 -3.33 -3.49 -13.80
N GLY A 99 -4.28 -3.93 -12.99
CA GLY A 99 -5.22 -4.99 -13.31
C GLY A 99 -6.43 -4.48 -14.07
N SER A 100 -7.38 -5.38 -14.28
CA SER A 100 -8.75 -5.11 -14.73
C SER A 100 -9.55 -6.40 -14.52
N TYR A 101 -10.89 -6.34 -14.57
CA TYR A 101 -11.75 -7.53 -14.51
C TYR A 101 -11.33 -8.50 -13.41
N ASN A 102 -11.26 -8.00 -12.18
CA ASN A 102 -11.01 -8.80 -10.98
C ASN A 102 -9.59 -9.41 -10.86
N PHE A 103 -8.62 -8.93 -11.65
CA PHE A 103 -7.29 -9.56 -11.81
C PHE A 103 -7.34 -11.01 -12.30
N ASP A 104 -8.47 -11.47 -12.82
CA ASP A 104 -8.67 -12.87 -13.17
C ASP A 104 -8.54 -13.13 -14.68
N ARG A 105 -8.13 -14.35 -14.99
CA ARG A 105 -8.24 -14.96 -16.32
C ARG A 105 -8.87 -16.33 -16.14
N ASP A 106 -9.95 -16.57 -16.87
CA ASP A 106 -10.73 -17.80 -16.77
C ASP A 106 -11.18 -18.11 -15.33
N GLY A 107 -11.51 -17.05 -14.56
CA GLY A 107 -11.98 -17.15 -13.18
C GLY A 107 -10.88 -17.47 -12.16
N GLN A 108 -9.61 -17.32 -12.53
CA GLN A 108 -8.46 -17.51 -11.65
C GLN A 108 -7.61 -16.25 -11.58
N TYR A 109 -7.24 -15.82 -10.37
CA TYR A 109 -6.27 -14.72 -10.21
C TYR A 109 -4.97 -15.03 -10.95
N GLN A 110 -4.50 -14.06 -11.72
CA GLN A 110 -3.29 -14.16 -12.51
C GLN A 110 -2.23 -13.19 -11.99
N GLU A 111 -1.12 -13.73 -11.49
CA GLU A 111 0.05 -12.93 -11.13
C GLU A 111 0.69 -12.30 -12.37
N TYR A 112 1.23 -11.10 -12.19
CA TYR A 112 2.03 -10.40 -13.20
C TYR A 112 3.04 -9.46 -12.56
N THR A 113 4.07 -9.09 -13.32
CA THR A 113 5.17 -8.23 -12.87
C THR A 113 5.61 -7.37 -14.04
N THR A 114 5.72 -6.07 -13.81
CA THR A 114 6.25 -5.09 -14.76
C THR A 114 7.28 -4.19 -14.05
N PRO A 115 8.05 -3.36 -14.76
CA PRO A 115 9.00 -2.46 -14.11
C PRO A 115 8.37 -1.53 -13.06
N TYR A 116 7.10 -1.12 -13.24
CA TYR A 116 6.48 -0.08 -12.42
C TYR A 116 5.27 -0.55 -11.62
N LEU A 117 4.61 -1.65 -11.99
CA LEU A 117 3.45 -2.14 -11.25
C LEU A 117 3.27 -3.66 -11.37
N GLY A 118 2.52 -4.27 -10.46
CA GLY A 118 2.26 -5.70 -10.50
C GLY A 118 1.46 -6.24 -9.31
N MET A 119 0.74 -7.33 -9.54
CA MET A 119 0.29 -8.27 -8.51
C MET A 119 1.19 -9.51 -8.59
N HIS A 120 2.34 -9.47 -7.91
CA HIS A 120 3.40 -10.45 -8.09
C HIS A 120 3.24 -11.72 -7.25
N GLN A 121 2.31 -11.73 -6.28
CA GLN A 121 2.04 -12.90 -5.45
C GLN A 121 0.55 -13.03 -5.17
N VAL A 122 0.03 -14.23 -5.39
CA VAL A 122 -1.28 -14.67 -4.88
C VAL A 122 -1.06 -15.93 -4.05
N LEU A 123 -1.18 -15.81 -2.72
CA LEU A 123 -1.25 -16.96 -1.81
C LEU A 123 -2.67 -17.50 -1.87
N ARG A 124 -2.80 -18.71 -2.43
CA ARG A 124 -4.08 -19.40 -2.60
C ARG A 124 -4.36 -20.26 -1.35
N PRO A 125 -5.62 -20.37 -0.91
CA PRO A 125 -5.98 -21.22 0.21
C PRO A 125 -5.63 -22.69 0.00
N ASP A 126 -5.30 -23.39 1.08
CA ASP A 126 -5.13 -24.85 1.11
C ASP A 126 -6.42 -25.61 1.49
N GLY A 127 -7.49 -24.87 1.81
CA GLY A 127 -8.78 -25.43 2.22
C GLY A 127 -8.85 -25.89 3.68
N THR A 128 -7.80 -25.66 4.48
CA THR A 128 -7.71 -26.03 5.89
C THR A 128 -7.21 -24.86 6.73
N TYR A 129 -5.92 -24.83 7.10
CA TYR A 129 -5.33 -23.83 7.98
C TYR A 129 -4.95 -22.56 7.23
N GLN A 130 -4.55 -22.65 5.97
CA GLN A 130 -4.35 -21.48 5.11
C GLN A 130 -5.66 -21.22 4.35
N SER A 131 -6.63 -20.64 5.04
CA SER A 131 -7.99 -20.50 4.50
C SER A 131 -8.23 -19.23 3.68
N GLN A 132 -7.34 -18.24 3.75
CA GLN A 132 -7.54 -16.93 3.12
C GLN A 132 -6.68 -16.73 1.87
N HIS A 133 -7.24 -16.05 0.86
CA HIS A 133 -6.42 -15.50 -0.23
C HIS A 133 -5.63 -14.30 0.27
N ARG A 134 -4.36 -14.21 -0.14
CA ARG A 134 -3.50 -13.06 0.14
C ARG A 134 -2.82 -12.59 -1.12
N HIS A 135 -2.79 -11.29 -1.32
CA HIS A 135 -2.27 -10.64 -2.51
C HIS A 135 -1.11 -9.74 -2.11
N ALA A 136 -0.02 -9.76 -2.90
CA ALA A 136 1.03 -8.76 -2.79
C ALA A 136 1.11 -7.98 -4.10
N MET A 137 1.01 -6.65 -3.97
CA MET A 137 0.92 -5.71 -5.08
C MET A 137 1.95 -4.59 -4.91
N TYR A 138 2.32 -3.95 -6.01
CA TYR A 138 3.13 -2.75 -5.99
C TYR A 138 2.80 -1.82 -7.15
N ARG A 139 3.02 -0.52 -6.93
CA ARG A 139 3.06 0.51 -7.98
C ARG A 139 4.11 1.56 -7.66
N TRP A 140 4.93 1.90 -8.65
CA TRP A 140 6.02 2.85 -8.61
C TRP A 140 5.70 4.03 -9.53
N HIS A 141 5.58 5.21 -8.95
CA HIS A 141 5.35 6.48 -9.64
C HIS A 141 6.69 7.12 -10.03
N VAL A 142 7.48 6.42 -10.85
CA VAL A 142 8.82 6.89 -11.26
C VAL A 142 8.72 7.89 -12.41
N VAL A 143 7.93 7.53 -13.43
CA VAL A 143 7.73 8.36 -14.62
C VAL A 143 6.49 9.28 -14.48
N ASP A 144 5.66 9.01 -13.48
CA ASP A 144 4.41 9.70 -13.15
C ASP A 144 4.34 10.10 -11.66
N PRO A 145 5.34 10.84 -11.12
CA PRO A 145 5.39 11.19 -9.70
C PRO A 145 4.19 12.05 -9.28
N ILE A 146 3.69 11.79 -8.08
CA ILE A 146 2.62 12.60 -7.47
C ILE A 146 3.26 13.65 -6.59
N VAL A 147 3.33 14.88 -7.09
CA VAL A 147 4.03 16.01 -6.47
C VAL A 147 3.10 16.76 -5.52
N PHE A 148 3.64 17.24 -4.40
CA PHE A 148 2.94 18.06 -3.41
C PHE A 148 3.89 19.18 -2.90
N GLN A 149 3.33 20.32 -2.51
CA GLN A 149 4.08 21.48 -2.03
C GLN A 149 3.99 21.69 -0.51
N GLN A 150 2.86 21.34 0.09
CA GLN A 150 2.54 21.63 1.49
C GLN A 150 2.30 20.35 2.30
N ASP A 151 1.46 19.45 1.80
CA ASP A 151 1.11 18.21 2.51
C ASP A 151 0.58 17.14 1.55
N LEU A 152 0.63 15.89 2.03
CA LEU A 152 0.13 14.73 1.31
C LEU A 152 -0.55 13.77 2.28
N ARG A 153 -1.75 13.32 1.91
CA ARG A 153 -2.42 12.17 2.50
C ARG A 153 -2.89 11.22 1.40
N VAL A 154 -2.66 9.92 1.62
CA VAL A 154 -3.00 8.85 0.68
C VAL A 154 -3.84 7.79 1.39
N THR A 155 -5.02 7.52 0.86
CA THR A 155 -5.91 6.47 1.35
C THR A 155 -6.32 5.52 0.23
N ILE A 156 -6.79 4.33 0.59
CA ILE A 156 -7.46 3.42 -0.34
C ILE A 156 -8.67 2.82 0.36
N GLN A 157 -9.77 2.74 -0.36
CA GLN A 157 -10.98 2.10 0.16
C GLN A 157 -10.83 0.58 0.14
N ALA A 158 -11.31 -0.09 1.17
CA ALA A 158 -11.59 -1.53 1.10
C ALA A 158 -13.04 -1.70 0.66
N LEU A 159 -13.28 -1.83 -0.65
CA LEU A 159 -14.62 -1.92 -1.21
C LEU A 159 -14.74 -3.07 -2.19
N GLY A 160 -15.79 -3.84 -2.05
CA GLY A 160 -16.08 -4.99 -2.90
C GLY A 160 -17.56 -5.12 -3.23
N TRP A 161 -17.96 -6.26 -3.78
CA TRP A 161 -19.37 -6.58 -4.04
C TRP A 161 -19.96 -7.51 -2.99
N ARG A 162 -21.23 -7.26 -2.65
CA ARG A 162 -22.11 -8.23 -2.00
C ARG A 162 -23.37 -8.47 -2.84
N LYS A 163 -24.21 -9.40 -2.37
CA LYS A 163 -25.50 -9.73 -2.97
C LYS A 163 -26.33 -8.49 -3.30
N GLU A 164 -27.12 -8.62 -4.38
CA GLU A 164 -28.04 -7.59 -4.89
C GLU A 164 -27.34 -6.37 -5.50
N GLY A 165 -26.12 -6.53 -6.02
CA GLY A 165 -25.40 -5.45 -6.71
C GLY A 165 -25.04 -4.28 -5.80
N ARG A 166 -24.79 -4.55 -4.51
CA ARG A 166 -24.46 -3.54 -3.52
C ARG A 166 -22.99 -3.59 -3.18
N TYR A 167 -22.42 -2.43 -2.87
CA TYR A 167 -21.08 -2.37 -2.32
C TYR A 167 -20.99 -3.02 -0.93
N TYR A 168 -19.83 -3.62 -0.69
CA TYR A 168 -19.43 -4.25 0.57
C TYR A 168 -18.17 -3.55 1.10
N PRO A 169 -18.28 -2.75 2.17
CA PRO A 169 -17.11 -2.25 2.88
C PRO A 169 -16.36 -3.41 3.53
N GLY A 170 -15.14 -3.67 3.05
CA GLY A 170 -14.29 -4.78 3.46
C GLY A 170 -13.63 -4.55 4.80
N GLN A 171 -13.58 -5.57 5.65
CA GLN A 171 -12.82 -5.60 6.89
C GLN A 171 -11.64 -6.56 6.75
N HIS A 172 -10.70 -6.18 5.88
CA HIS A 172 -9.56 -6.98 5.47
C HIS A 172 -8.34 -6.75 6.36
N ASP A 173 -7.37 -7.66 6.29
CA ASP A 173 -6.03 -7.40 6.81
C ASP A 173 -5.19 -6.76 5.69
N ILE A 174 -4.89 -5.48 5.84
CA ILE A 174 -4.20 -4.68 4.82
C ILE A 174 -2.92 -4.11 5.43
N CYS A 175 -1.82 -4.25 4.71
CA CYS A 175 -0.56 -3.60 5.06
C CYS A 175 0.06 -2.92 3.84
N SER A 176 0.89 -1.92 4.07
CA SER A 176 1.57 -1.20 3.00
C SER A 176 2.89 -0.61 3.47
N VAL A 177 3.78 -0.37 2.52
CA VAL A 177 4.89 0.56 2.66
C VAL A 177 4.71 1.66 1.62
N ALA A 178 4.57 2.90 2.08
CA ALA A 178 4.58 4.09 1.24
C ALA A 178 6.01 4.58 1.04
N TYR A 179 6.34 5.04 -0.16
CA TYR A 179 7.66 5.54 -0.54
C TYR A 179 7.53 6.94 -1.15
N TRP A 180 8.31 7.89 -0.65
CA TRP A 180 8.27 9.28 -1.14
C TRP A 180 9.60 9.99 -0.88
N TYR A 181 9.78 11.13 -1.54
CA TYR A 181 10.82 12.10 -1.23
C TYR A 181 10.19 13.37 -0.69
N GLN A 182 10.79 13.99 0.33
CA GLN A 182 10.39 15.32 0.81
C GLN A 182 11.57 16.11 1.38
N THR A 183 11.41 17.43 1.52
CA THR A 183 12.33 18.26 2.28
C THR A 183 12.26 17.95 3.78
N LEU A 184 13.33 18.32 4.49
CA LEU A 184 13.42 18.22 5.95
C LEU A 184 12.97 19.55 6.60
N PRO A 185 12.43 19.50 7.84
CA PRO A 185 12.21 18.32 8.67
C PRO A 185 10.99 17.49 8.22
N ALA A 186 11.05 16.17 8.44
CA ALA A 186 9.90 15.29 8.28
C ALA A 186 9.15 15.13 9.62
N ALA A 187 7.84 14.88 9.53
CA ALA A 187 7.03 14.53 10.69
C ALA A 187 7.53 13.20 11.31
N PRO A 188 7.41 13.03 12.64
CA PRO A 188 7.78 11.78 13.29
C PRO A 188 6.95 10.62 12.75
N PHE A 189 7.58 9.46 12.59
CA PHE A 189 6.90 8.28 12.09
C PHE A 189 6.03 7.66 13.19
N PRO A 190 4.90 7.02 12.83
CA PRO A 190 4.13 6.26 13.79
C PRO A 190 4.97 5.10 14.34
N THR A 191 4.73 4.74 15.60
CA THR A 191 5.37 3.58 16.22
C THR A 191 5.01 2.31 15.44
N LEU A 192 6.03 1.51 15.11
CA LEU A 192 5.80 0.20 14.51
C LEU A 192 5.03 -0.69 15.49
N PRO A 193 4.04 -1.47 15.01
CA PRO A 193 3.36 -2.44 15.87
C PRO A 193 4.33 -3.49 16.40
N ASP A 194 3.96 -4.13 17.51
CA ASP A 194 4.74 -5.22 18.06
C ASP A 194 4.71 -6.47 17.16
N ARG A 195 5.56 -7.44 17.49
CA ARG A 195 5.70 -8.69 16.74
C ARG A 195 4.38 -9.46 16.60
N ASP A 196 3.57 -9.47 17.65
CA ASP A 196 2.38 -10.32 17.73
C ASP A 196 1.24 -9.66 16.95
N TYR A 197 1.14 -8.32 16.97
CA TYR A 197 0.28 -7.57 16.06
C TYR A 197 0.71 -7.76 14.59
N LEU A 198 2.00 -7.88 14.31
CA LEU A 198 2.55 -8.13 12.97
C LEU A 198 2.45 -9.60 12.53
N GLU A 199 2.03 -10.51 13.42
CA GLU A 199 1.81 -11.90 13.05
C GLU A 199 0.67 -12.02 12.04
N VAL A 200 0.82 -12.93 11.09
CA VAL A 200 -0.24 -13.24 10.13
C VAL A 200 -0.82 -14.59 10.51
N VAL A 201 -1.95 -14.54 11.23
CA VAL A 201 -2.71 -15.70 11.71
C VAL A 201 -3.70 -16.22 10.69
#